data_AF-A0A962IQ63-F1
#
_entry.id   AF-A0A962IQ63-F1
#
_cell.length_a   1.000
_cell.length_b   1.000
_cell.length_c   1.000
_cell.angle_alpha   90.00
_cell.angle_beta   90.00
_cell.angle_gamma   90.00
#
_symmetry.space_group_name_H-M   'P 1'
#
loop_
_entity.id
_entity.type
_entity.pdbx_description
1 polymer ?
#
loop_
_entity_poly.entity_id
_entity_poly.type
_entity_poly.pdbx_seq_one_letter_code
_entity_poly.pdbx_strand_id
1 'polypeptide(L)'
;MNIIERQTELGKSLYEINTQTLKEFANLQKANIEKYIELNKAFGEKLPEVKDLTAFFELQKEYGETLATNVKESFKSQSDLFKSAFEETQEAVKIAFAPEAEASEKPKTKSKAKAKAKKTPAVEAEAA
;
A
#
# COMPACT_ATOMS: atom_id res chain seq x y z
N MET A 1 32.24 3.35 14.00
CA MET A 1 32.23 2.42 12.85
C MET A 1 33.18 2.92 11.80
N ASN A 2 34.10 2.06 11.35
CA ASN A 2 35.05 2.38 10.29
C ASN A 2 34.33 2.48 8.92
N ILE A 3 34.93 3.18 7.95
CA ILE A 3 34.34 3.49 6.64
C ILE A 3 33.89 2.21 5.87
N ILE A 4 34.65 1.12 5.99
CA ILE A 4 34.36 -0.18 5.36
C ILE A 4 33.09 -0.81 5.96
N GLU A 5 32.92 -0.71 7.29
CA GLU A 5 31.74 -1.22 7.99
C GLU A 5 30.50 -0.43 7.59
N ARG A 6 30.61 0.90 7.47
CA ARG A 6 29.52 1.78 7.01
C ARG A 6 29.09 1.50 5.57
N GLN A 7 30.05 1.26 4.68
CA GLN A 7 29.74 0.89 3.29
C GLN A 7 29.04 -0.48 3.22
N THR A 8 29.48 -1.44 4.04
CA THR A 8 28.84 -2.75 4.15
C THR A 8 27.41 -2.64 4.71
N GLU A 9 27.22 -1.78 5.72
CA GLU A 9 25.91 -1.53 6.33
C GLU A 9 24.95 -0.81 5.38
N LEU A 10 25.45 0.18 4.62
CA LEU A 10 24.69 0.80 3.54
C LEU A 10 24.20 -0.22 2.52
N GLY A 11 25.08 -1.12 2.05
CA GLY A 11 24.70 -2.19 1.12
C GLY A 11 23.59 -3.09 1.66
N LYS A 12 23.66 -3.47 2.94
CA LYS A 12 22.61 -4.24 3.63
C LYS A 12 21.31 -3.45 3.73
N SER A 13 21.37 -2.18 4.14
CA SER A 13 20.18 -1.32 4.24
C SER A 13 19.49 -1.15 2.89
N LEU A 14 20.23 -0.91 1.80
CA LEU A 14 19.64 -0.80 0.47
C LEU A 14 18.99 -2.11 0.00
N TYR A 15 19.63 -3.25 0.28
CA TYR A 15 19.04 -4.56 -0.02
C TYR A 15 17.75 -4.81 0.76
N GLU A 16 17.72 -4.46 2.05
CA GLU A 16 16.53 -4.58 2.88
C GLU A 16 15.41 -3.65 2.41
N ILE A 17 15.70 -2.38 2.14
CA ILE A 17 14.73 -1.39 1.61
C ILE A 17 14.10 -1.91 0.32
N ASN A 18 14.91 -2.40 -0.63
CA ASN A 18 14.43 -2.93 -1.90
C ASN A 18 13.55 -4.18 -1.71
N THR A 19 14.00 -5.11 -0.86
CA THR A 19 13.27 -6.35 -0.60
C THR A 19 11.92 -6.08 0.06
N GLN A 20 11.88 -5.17 1.04
CA GLN A 20 10.65 -4.76 1.72
C GLN A 20 9.72 -4.03 0.76
N THR A 21 10.25 -3.09 -0.04
CA THR A 21 9.47 -2.35 -1.04
C THR A 21 8.82 -3.30 -2.05
N LEU A 22 9.57 -4.29 -2.57
CA LEU A 22 9.02 -5.29 -3.49
C LEU A 22 7.93 -6.15 -2.84
N LYS A 23 8.13 -6.55 -1.58
CA LYS A 23 7.14 -7.34 -0.84
C LYS A 23 5.85 -6.54 -0.60
N GLU A 24 5.97 -5.29 -0.19
CA GLU A 24 4.82 -4.40 0.01
C GLU A 24 4.11 -4.09 -1.30
N PHE A 25 4.86 -3.88 -2.39
CA PHE A 25 4.30 -3.71 -3.72
C PHE A 25 3.51 -4.94 -4.18
N ALA A 26 4.04 -6.15 -3.98
CA ALA A 26 3.33 -7.39 -4.29
C ALA A 26 2.04 -7.53 -3.47
N ASN A 27 2.07 -7.17 -2.18
CA ASN A 27 0.87 -7.16 -1.33
C ASN A 27 -0.17 -6.14 -1.82
N LEU A 28 0.26 -4.94 -2.23
CA LEU A 28 -0.63 -3.93 -2.82
C LEU A 28 -1.28 -4.46 -4.11
N GLN A 29 -0.53 -5.12 -4.99
CA GLN A 29 -1.10 -5.73 -6.19
C GLN A 29 -2.15 -6.78 -5.86
N LYS A 30 -1.85 -7.68 -4.92
CA LYS A 30 -2.79 -8.71 -4.48
C LYS A 30 -4.09 -8.08 -3.95
N ALA A 31 -3.97 -7.07 -3.08
CA ALA A 31 -5.13 -6.35 -2.55
C ALA A 31 -5.95 -5.66 -3.65
N ASN A 32 -5.29 -5.11 -4.67
CA ASN A 32 -5.99 -4.47 -5.80
C ASN A 32 -6.76 -5.49 -6.65
N ILE A 33 -6.20 -6.68 -6.85
CA ILE A 33 -6.89 -7.79 -7.55
C ILE A 33 -8.11 -8.24 -6.74
N GLU A 34 -7.95 -8.42 -5.42
CA GLU A 34 -9.05 -8.78 -4.52
C GLU A 34 -10.18 -7.75 -4.59
N LYS A 35 -9.87 -6.45 -4.47
CA LYS A 35 -10.84 -5.36 -4.62
C LYS A 35 -11.58 -5.40 -5.95
N TYR A 36 -10.89 -5.72 -7.06
CA TYR A 36 -11.51 -5.81 -8.37
C TYR A 36 -12.47 -7.01 -8.48
N ILE A 37 -12.07 -8.17 -7.95
CA ILE A 37 -12.92 -9.37 -7.90
C ILE A 37 -14.17 -9.09 -7.05
N GLU A 38 -13.99 -8.49 -5.87
CA GLU A 38 -15.10 -8.11 -4.99
C GLU A 38 -16.06 -7.12 -5.65
N LEU A 39 -15.53 -6.10 -6.33
CA LEU A 39 -16.34 -5.13 -7.05
C LEU A 39 -17.18 -5.78 -8.16
N ASN A 40 -16.58 -6.67 -8.95
CA ASN A 40 -17.31 -7.40 -10.00
C ASN A 40 -18.36 -8.34 -9.42
N LYS A 41 -18.04 -9.01 -8.30
CA LYS A 41 -18.99 -9.88 -7.61
C LYS A 41 -20.19 -9.07 -7.10
N ALA A 42 -19.95 -7.95 -6.43
CA ALA A 42 -21.00 -7.08 -5.92
C ALA A 42 -21.88 -6.50 -7.05
N PHE A 43 -21.26 -6.13 -8.18
CA PHE A 43 -22.00 -5.71 -9.38
C PHE A 43 -22.88 -6.84 -9.92
N GLY A 44 -22.33 -8.06 -10.02
CA GLY A 44 -23.06 -9.24 -10.48
C GLY A 44 -24.21 -9.64 -9.57
N GLU A 45 -24.06 -9.50 -8.26
CA GLU A 45 -25.11 -9.77 -7.26
C GLU A 45 -26.27 -8.78 -7.37
N LYS A 46 -26.00 -7.52 -7.75
CA LYS A 46 -27.02 -6.48 -7.94
C LYS A 46 -27.70 -6.51 -9.30
N LEU A 47 -27.10 -7.15 -10.32
CA LEU A 47 -27.69 -7.22 -11.68
C LEU A 47 -29.12 -7.80 -11.74
N PRO A 48 -29.47 -8.89 -11.02
CA PRO A 48 -30.84 -9.42 -10.99
C PRO A 48 -31.86 -8.49 -10.35
N GLU A 49 -31.42 -7.51 -9.54
CA GLU A 49 -32.28 -6.55 -8.85
C GLU A 49 -32.64 -5.34 -9.73
N VAL A 50 -31.95 -5.20 -10.88
CA VAL A 50 -32.17 -4.11 -11.85
C VAL A 50 -33.46 -4.35 -12.61
N LYS A 51 -34.50 -3.55 -12.32
CA LYS A 51 -35.83 -3.66 -12.93
C LYS A 51 -36.04 -2.73 -14.13
N ASP A 52 -35.19 -1.72 -14.30
CA ASP A 52 -35.29 -0.72 -15.36
C ASP A 52 -33.92 -0.13 -15.75
N LEU A 53 -33.93 0.68 -16.83
CA LEU A 53 -32.72 1.31 -17.36
C LEU A 53 -32.10 2.33 -16.40
N THR A 54 -32.91 3.00 -15.57
CA THR A 54 -32.42 4.00 -14.61
C THR A 54 -31.61 3.30 -13.52
N ALA A 55 -32.14 2.20 -12.96
CA ALA A 55 -31.44 1.36 -12.00
C ALA A 55 -30.15 0.75 -12.59
N PHE A 56 -30.14 0.42 -13.88
CA PHE A 56 -28.92 -0.03 -14.55
C PHE A 56 -27.86 1.06 -14.63
N PHE A 57 -28.25 2.28 -15.01
CA PHE A 57 -27.33 3.43 -15.08
C PHE A 57 -26.77 3.80 -13.70
N GLU A 58 -27.60 3.74 -12.66
CA GLU A 58 -27.14 3.95 -11.28
C GLU A 58 -26.13 2.88 -10.86
N LEU A 59 -26.39 1.61 -11.17
CA LEU A 59 -25.48 0.51 -10.88
C LEU A 59 -24.14 0.64 -11.65
N GLN A 60 -24.20 1.03 -12.93
CA GLN A 60 -22.98 1.32 -13.71
C GLN A 60 -22.21 2.52 -13.17
N LYS A 61 -22.91 3.56 -12.71
CA LYS A 61 -22.28 4.73 -12.10
C LYS A 61 -21.60 4.36 -10.78
N GLU A 62 -22.27 3.62 -9.91
CA GLU A 62 -21.71 3.12 -8.64
C GLU A 62 -20.47 2.26 -8.90
N TYR A 63 -20.52 1.36 -9.88
CA TYR A 63 -19.37 0.57 -10.31
C TYR A 63 -18.20 1.45 -10.77
N GLY A 64 -18.46 2.42 -11.64
CA GLY A 64 -17.45 3.33 -12.18
C GLY A 64 -16.82 4.22 -11.10
N GLU A 65 -17.62 4.78 -10.19
CA GLU A 65 -17.14 5.58 -9.07
C GLU A 65 -16.28 4.75 -8.10
N THR A 66 -16.71 3.52 -7.82
CA THR A 66 -15.95 2.60 -6.95
C THR A 66 -14.64 2.17 -7.59
N LEU A 67 -14.66 1.86 -8.90
CA LEU A 67 -13.45 1.53 -9.66
C LEU A 67 -12.46 2.70 -9.66
N ALA A 68 -12.93 3.91 -9.97
CA ALA A 68 -12.10 5.11 -9.99
C ALA A 68 -11.49 5.42 -8.62
N THR A 69 -12.27 5.24 -7.54
CA THR A 69 -11.80 5.39 -6.16
C THR A 69 -10.72 4.37 -5.84
N ASN A 70 -10.95 3.09 -6.16
CA ASN A 70 -9.99 2.01 -5.94
C ASN A 70 -8.66 2.27 -6.68
N VAL A 71 -8.71 2.73 -7.94
CA VAL A 71 -7.51 3.09 -8.71
C VAL A 71 -6.76 4.25 -8.08
N LYS A 72 -7.48 5.30 -7.65
CA LYS A 72 -6.87 6.47 -7.02
C LYS A 72 -6.19 6.11 -5.69
N GLU A 73 -6.83 5.29 -4.86
CA GLU A 73 -6.25 4.78 -3.62
C GLU A 73 -5.01 3.91 -3.87
N SER A 74 -5.09 3.03 -4.88
CA SER A 74 -3.98 2.17 -5.29
C SER A 74 -2.77 2.99 -5.70
N PHE A 75 -2.98 4.00 -6.54
CA PHE A 75 -1.92 4.89 -7.00
C PHE A 75 -1.32 5.70 -5.84
N LYS A 76 -2.15 6.21 -4.94
CA LYS A 76 -1.69 6.91 -3.73
C LYS A 76 -0.82 6.00 -2.87
N SER A 77 -1.27 4.77 -2.62
CA SER A 77 -0.56 3.79 -1.79
C SER A 77 0.79 3.39 -2.41
N GLN A 78 0.84 3.19 -3.73
CA GLN A 78 2.10 2.93 -4.44
C GLN A 78 3.03 4.15 -4.40
N SER A 79 2.50 5.36 -4.61
CA SER A 79 3.31 6.58 -4.52
C SER A 79 3.89 6.78 -3.12
N ASP A 80 3.10 6.52 -2.07
CA ASP A 80 3.54 6.68 -0.69
C ASP A 80 4.58 5.60 -0.32
N LEU A 81 4.45 4.38 -0.86
CA LEU A 81 5.46 3.32 -0.74
C LEU A 81 6.81 3.75 -1.33
N PHE A 82 6.82 4.24 -2.57
CA PHE A 82 8.07 4.66 -3.23
C PHE A 82 8.70 5.88 -2.57
N LYS A 83 7.88 6.83 -2.09
CA LYS A 83 8.39 7.98 -1.32
C LYS A 83 9.05 7.53 -0.03
N SER A 84 8.42 6.62 0.71
CA SER A 84 8.99 6.05 1.94
C SER A 84 10.31 5.33 1.67
N ALA A 85 10.37 4.49 0.63
CA ALA A 85 11.60 3.80 0.23
C ALA A 85 12.72 4.78 -0.16
N PHE A 86 12.38 5.89 -0.82
CA PHE A 86 13.32 6.95 -1.17
C PHE A 86 13.84 7.69 0.07
N GLU A 87 12.95 8.05 1.01
CA GLU A 87 13.33 8.68 2.28
C GLU A 87 14.25 7.77 3.11
N GLU A 88 13.92 6.48 3.22
CA GLU A 88 14.75 5.47 3.90
C GLU A 88 16.12 5.30 3.24
N THR A 89 16.16 5.33 1.90
CA THR A 89 17.42 5.29 1.14
C THR A 89 18.26 6.54 1.40
N GLN A 90 17.64 7.72 1.39
CA GLN A 90 18.33 8.97 1.68
C GLN A 90 18.88 8.99 3.11
N GLU A 91 18.14 8.46 4.08
CA GLU A 91 18.55 8.32 5.48
C GLU A 91 19.76 7.36 5.60
N ALA A 92 19.70 6.19 4.95
CA ALA A 92 20.80 5.23 4.94
C ALA A 92 22.09 5.82 4.33
N VAL A 93 21.97 6.57 3.23
CA VAL A 93 23.11 7.28 2.61
C VAL A 93 23.66 8.34 3.55
N LYS A 94 22.81 9.16 4.18
CA LYS A 94 23.27 10.18 5.15
C LYS A 94 24.06 9.56 6.31
N ILE A 95 23.59 8.43 6.86
CA ILE A 95 24.27 7.71 7.95
C ILE A 95 25.62 7.16 7.48
N ALA A 96 25.68 6.60 6.27
CA ALA A 96 26.91 6.04 5.72
C ALA A 96 28.01 7.10 5.55
N PHE A 97 27.63 8.34 5.23
CA PHE A 97 28.55 9.46 4.98
C PHE A 97 28.62 10.50 6.12
N ALA A 98 27.92 10.29 7.25
CA ALA A 98 27.97 11.20 8.38
C ALA A 98 29.37 11.25 9.03
N PRO A 99 29.85 12.42 9.46
CA PRO A 99 31.16 12.55 10.12
C PRO A 99 31.22 11.69 11.40
N GLU A 100 32.42 11.21 11.75
CA GLU A 100 32.66 10.19 12.78
C GLU A 100 32.09 10.51 14.17
N ALA A 101 31.87 11.78 14.48
CA ALA A 101 31.31 12.25 15.75
C ALA A 101 29.79 12.03 15.90
N GLU A 102 29.04 11.79 14.82
CA GLU A 102 27.56 11.71 14.84
C GLU A 102 27.00 10.30 14.55
N ALA A 103 27.86 9.33 14.28
CA ALA A 103 27.49 8.09 13.62
C ALA A 103 27.15 6.90 14.56
N SER A 104 26.56 7.16 15.73
CA SER A 104 26.17 6.10 16.66
C SER A 104 24.72 5.60 16.47
N GLU A 105 23.93 6.16 15.56
CA GLU A 105 22.60 5.66 15.25
C GLU A 105 22.62 4.67 14.08
N LYS A 106 22.23 3.42 14.35
CA LYS A 106 21.91 2.43 13.32
C LYS A 106 20.69 2.90 12.52
N PRO A 107 20.65 2.69 11.20
CA PRO A 107 19.46 2.98 10.40
C PRO A 107 18.30 2.13 10.92
N LYS A 108 17.29 2.79 11.50
CA LYS A 108 16.04 2.14 11.88
C LYS A 108 15.16 2.08 10.63
N THR A 109 14.94 0.88 10.10
CA THR A 109 13.87 0.62 9.14
C THR A 109 12.53 1.01 9.79
N LYS A 110 11.89 2.06 9.27
CA LYS A 110 10.62 2.61 9.82
C LYS A 110 9.39 1.83 9.34
N SER A 111 9.59 0.82 8.50
CA SER A 111 8.57 0.01 7.82
C SER A 111 7.99 -1.09 8.74
N LYS A 112 7.47 -0.65 9.89
CA LYS A 112 6.29 -1.27 10.54
C LYS A 112 5.16 -0.25 10.48
N ALA A 113 4.70 0.06 9.27
CA ALA A 113 3.40 0.69 9.13
C ALA A 113 2.34 -0.30 9.64
N LYS A 114 1.70 0.08 10.75
CA LYS A 114 0.54 -0.58 11.35
C LYS A 114 -0.47 -0.91 10.25
N ALA A 115 -0.64 -2.20 9.95
CA ALA A 115 -1.88 -2.72 9.42
C ALA A 115 -2.97 -2.54 10.49
N LYS A 116 -3.48 -1.32 10.66
CA LYS A 116 -4.83 -1.11 11.19
C LYS A 116 -5.77 -1.49 10.06
N ALA A 117 -6.00 -2.79 9.89
CA ALA A 117 -7.22 -3.28 9.28
C ALA A 117 -8.38 -2.79 10.16
N LYS A 118 -8.94 -1.64 9.80
CA LYS A 118 -10.18 -1.13 10.34
C LYS A 118 -11.22 -2.19 9.98
N LYS A 119 -11.73 -2.90 10.99
CA LYS A 119 -12.88 -3.81 10.85
C LYS A 119 -13.96 -3.08 10.06
N THR A 120 -14.31 -3.60 8.89
CA THR A 120 -15.56 -3.28 8.21
C THR A 120 -16.69 -3.57 9.20
N PRO A 121 -17.63 -2.65 9.45
CA PRO A 121 -18.80 -2.97 10.25
C PRO A 121 -19.59 -4.05 9.50
N ALA A 122 -19.85 -5.17 10.18
CA ALA A 122 -20.84 -6.13 9.74
C ALA A 122 -22.17 -5.37 9.63
N VAL A 123 -22.75 -5.34 8.43
CA VAL A 123 -24.13 -4.92 8.27
C VAL A 123 -24.98 -6.01 8.92
N GLU A 124 -25.59 -5.65 10.04
CA GLU A 124 -26.66 -6.38 10.71
C GLU A 124 -27.78 -6.61 9.67
N ALA A 125 -27.96 -7.85 9.26
CA ALA A 125 -29.18 -8.26 8.59
C ALA A 125 -30.26 -8.37 9.68
N GLU A 126 -30.96 -7.27 9.91
CA GLU A 126 -32.22 -7.30 10.66
C GLU A 126 -33.28 -7.88 9.72
N ALA A 127 -33.66 -9.13 10.01
CA ALA A 127 -34.78 -9.79 9.38
C ALA A 127 -36.09 -9.18 9.91
N ALA A 128 -36.91 -8.65 9.01
CA ALA A 128 -38.34 -8.41 9.21
C ALA A 128 -39.08 -8.58 7.87
#